data_AF-A0A4R6ISP4-F1
#
_entry.id   AF-A0A4R6ISP4-F1
#
_cell.length_a   1.000
_cell.length_b   1.000
_cell.length_c   1.000
_cell.angle_alpha   90.00
_cell.angle_beta   90.00
_cell.angle_gamma   90.00
#
_symmetry.space_group_name_H-M   'P 1'
#
loop_
_entity.id
_entity.type
_entity.pdbx_description
1 polymer ?
#
loop_
_entity_poly.entity_id
_entity_poly.type
_entity_poly.pdbx_seq_one_letter_code
_entity_poly.pdbx_strand_id
1 'polypeptide(L)'
;MDVQSFFIRYLLFPLIVLVSTAVLTISNKRNQFLNNKKLIVSVLLLGIILALPGFLGFLDFNFMPWGYIICQIYYLLIGCLFVFLLTKYHPQPLIERKGFIFISSFIAAILSVYLYQLAFNWLSNVDFGWWGAGSIATFFIPLFFWWAYVALLGIPSEIYKIWKYPPTPLDINMDHVDFDNLLVLELELYKKSTDAEPLKVKVKAPELMNFGIWFHKFIDDYNLKFAKSPVEFRTDGQESYSWIFFIKTSFFKRNIFIDPDLDIKANGITEKMTIYAKRVSENVNKPQETGEAAIFI
;
A
#
# COMPACT_ATOMS: atom_id res chain seq x y z
N MET A 1 -5.82 -25.48 -45.83
CA MET A 1 -6.07 -24.56 -44.70
C MET A 1 -6.92 -23.43 -45.23
N ASP A 2 -8.06 -23.14 -44.60
CA ASP A 2 -8.99 -22.14 -45.12
C ASP A 2 -8.45 -20.71 -44.95
N VAL A 3 -8.84 -19.78 -45.82
CA VAL A 3 -8.31 -18.39 -45.82
C VAL A 3 -8.58 -17.71 -44.49
N GLN A 4 -9.73 -17.99 -43.90
CA GLN A 4 -10.12 -17.49 -42.57
C GLN A 4 -9.19 -18.01 -41.46
N SER A 5 -8.88 -19.32 -41.47
CA SER A 5 -7.98 -19.91 -40.48
C SER A 5 -6.54 -19.43 -40.63
N PHE A 6 -6.08 -19.18 -41.86
CA PHE A 6 -4.78 -18.56 -42.12
C PHE A 6 -4.70 -17.16 -41.53
N PHE A 7 -5.72 -16.34 -41.80
CA PHE A 7 -5.79 -14.96 -41.31
C PHE A 7 -5.77 -14.90 -39.77
N ILE A 8 -6.61 -15.70 -39.11
CA ILE A 8 -6.73 -15.71 -37.64
C ILE A 8 -5.43 -16.23 -37.00
N ARG A 9 -4.85 -17.30 -37.54
CA ARG A 9 -3.69 -17.97 -36.93
C ARG A 9 -2.37 -17.22 -37.14
N TYR A 10 -2.17 -16.57 -38.29
CA TYR A 10 -0.87 -16.01 -38.66
C TYR A 10 -0.85 -14.49 -38.88
N LEU A 11 -1.97 -13.86 -39.23
CA LEU A 11 -1.96 -12.44 -39.62
C LEU A 11 -2.56 -11.51 -38.57
N LEU A 12 -3.56 -11.98 -37.82
CA LEU A 12 -4.29 -11.17 -36.83
C LEU A 12 -3.36 -10.59 -35.75
N PHE A 13 -2.58 -11.43 -35.07
CA PHE A 13 -1.72 -11.00 -33.95
C PHE A 13 -0.58 -10.07 -34.39
N PRO A 14 0.16 -10.34 -35.49
CA PRO A 14 1.13 -9.38 -36.02
C PRO A 14 0.51 -8.03 -36.39
N LEU A 15 -0.71 -8.04 -36.98
CA LEU A 15 -1.41 -6.81 -37.32
C LEU A 15 -1.80 -6.01 -36.07
N ILE A 16 -2.32 -6.69 -35.03
CA ILE A 16 -2.63 -6.05 -33.75
C ILE A 16 -1.37 -5.42 -33.15
N VAL A 17 -0.25 -6.16 -33.08
CA VAL A 17 1.01 -5.64 -32.53
C VAL A 17 1.51 -4.45 -33.34
N LEU A 18 1.40 -4.48 -34.67
CA LEU A 18 1.80 -3.38 -35.54
C LEU A 18 0.96 -2.13 -35.27
N VAL A 19 -0.37 -2.26 -35.22
CA VAL A 19 -1.30 -1.16 -34.93
C VAL A 19 -1.05 -0.62 -33.51
N SER A 20 -0.93 -1.50 -32.51
CA SER A 20 -0.66 -1.12 -31.12
C SER A 20 0.69 -0.43 -30.96
N THR A 21 1.73 -0.86 -31.68
CA THR A 21 3.04 -0.20 -31.68
C THR A 21 2.98 1.18 -32.35
N ALA A 22 2.20 1.34 -33.42
CA ALA A 22 1.95 2.65 -34.02
C ALA A 22 1.25 3.59 -33.02
N VAL A 23 0.20 3.13 -32.34
CA VAL A 23 -0.50 3.91 -31.30
C VAL A 23 0.43 4.26 -30.14
N LEU A 24 1.32 3.35 -29.72
CA LEU A 24 2.35 3.62 -28.72
C LEU A 24 3.29 4.76 -29.16
N THR A 25 3.76 4.76 -30.41
CA THR A 25 4.65 5.82 -30.90
C THR A 25 3.98 7.19 -30.94
N ILE A 26 2.67 7.24 -31.22
CA ILE A 26 1.88 8.48 -31.14
C ILE A 26 1.76 8.92 -29.67
N SER A 27 1.46 8.00 -28.77
CA SER A 27 1.33 8.26 -27.33
C SER A 27 2.66 8.66 -26.69
N ASN A 28 3.78 8.18 -27.23
CA ASN A 28 5.12 8.55 -26.82
C ASN A 28 5.47 10.01 -27.12
N LYS A 29 4.79 10.67 -28.08
CA LYS A 29 4.97 12.13 -28.28
C LYS A 29 4.57 12.94 -27.05
N ARG A 30 3.55 12.47 -26.31
CA ARG A 30 3.12 13.08 -25.04
C ARG A 30 3.97 12.61 -23.86
N ASN A 31 4.41 11.35 -23.90
CA ASN A 31 5.12 10.74 -22.77
C ASN A 31 6.66 10.87 -22.81
N GLN A 32 7.27 11.21 -23.95
CA GLN A 32 8.72 11.41 -24.12
C GLN A 32 9.60 10.38 -23.37
N PHE A 33 9.16 9.11 -23.27
CA PHE A 33 9.82 8.11 -22.43
C PHE A 33 11.15 7.67 -23.03
N LEU A 34 11.11 7.35 -24.32
CA LEU A 34 12.26 6.96 -25.13
C LEU A 34 12.16 7.61 -26.50
N ASN A 35 13.27 7.66 -27.24
CA ASN A 35 13.19 7.95 -28.67
C ASN A 35 12.35 6.86 -29.38
N ASN A 36 11.45 7.23 -30.29
CA ASN A 36 10.55 6.30 -31.00
C ASN A 36 11.28 5.08 -31.57
N LYS A 37 12.48 5.26 -32.14
CA LYS A 37 13.29 4.15 -32.65
C LYS A 37 13.70 3.18 -31.53
N LYS A 38 14.19 3.72 -30.41
CA LYS A 38 14.59 2.92 -29.24
C LYS A 38 13.38 2.20 -28.64
N LEU A 39 12.22 2.87 -28.55
CA LEU A 39 11.00 2.28 -28.02
C LEU A 39 10.54 1.07 -28.85
N ILE A 40 10.47 1.21 -30.18
CA ILE A 40 10.07 0.12 -31.08
C ILE A 40 11.03 -1.06 -30.92
N VAL A 41 12.35 -0.79 -30.95
CA VAL A 41 13.37 -1.83 -30.79
C VAL A 41 13.24 -2.52 -29.42
N SER A 42 13.03 -1.77 -28.34
CA SER A 42 12.85 -2.34 -27.00
C SER A 42 11.62 -3.24 -26.90
N VAL A 43 10.47 -2.84 -27.49
CA VAL A 43 9.24 -3.65 -27.49
C VAL A 43 9.44 -4.94 -28.28
N LEU A 44 10.03 -4.86 -29.48
CA LEU A 44 10.32 -6.04 -30.31
C LEU A 44 11.32 -6.98 -29.63
N LEU A 45 12.41 -6.43 -29.10
CA LEU A 45 13.44 -7.21 -28.42
C LEU A 45 12.90 -7.87 -27.15
N LEU A 46 12.10 -7.16 -26.35
CA LEU A 46 11.43 -7.75 -25.19
C LEU A 46 10.47 -8.87 -25.61
N GLY A 47 9.68 -8.66 -26.68
CA GLY A 47 8.77 -9.69 -27.21
C GLY A 47 9.50 -10.97 -27.65
N ILE A 48 10.67 -10.83 -28.30
CA ILE A 48 11.52 -11.97 -28.68
C ILE A 48 12.09 -12.68 -27.46
N ILE A 49 12.67 -11.93 -26.50
CA ILE A 49 13.23 -12.51 -25.27
C ILE A 49 12.17 -13.31 -24.52
N LEU A 50 10.99 -12.73 -24.33
CA LEU A 50 9.90 -13.41 -23.63
C LEU A 50 9.40 -14.65 -24.39
N ALA A 51 9.55 -14.70 -25.71
CA ALA A 51 9.11 -15.85 -26.51
C ALA A 51 10.10 -17.04 -26.49
N LEU A 52 11.34 -16.86 -26.03
CA LEU A 52 12.39 -17.88 -26.06
C LEU A 52 11.99 -19.22 -25.39
N PRO A 53 11.29 -19.24 -24.24
CA PRO A 53 10.86 -20.51 -23.65
C PRO A 53 9.85 -21.28 -24.50
N GLY A 54 9.29 -20.69 -25.56
CA GLY A 54 8.45 -21.39 -26.54
C GLY A 54 9.18 -22.53 -27.25
N PHE A 55 10.51 -22.45 -27.35
CA PHE A 55 11.32 -23.56 -27.87
C PHE A 55 11.31 -24.80 -26.96
N LEU A 56 10.86 -24.71 -25.70
CA LEU A 56 10.67 -25.88 -24.83
C LEU A 56 9.55 -26.81 -25.28
N GLY A 57 8.88 -26.53 -26.41
CA GLY A 57 7.94 -27.43 -27.07
C GLY A 57 8.51 -28.82 -27.37
N PHE A 58 9.83 -28.97 -27.56
CA PHE A 58 10.44 -30.29 -27.76
C PHE A 58 10.26 -31.27 -26.59
N LEU A 59 9.83 -30.79 -25.41
CA LEU A 59 9.57 -31.63 -24.24
C LEU A 59 8.24 -32.40 -24.34
N ASP A 60 7.38 -32.08 -25.32
CA ASP A 60 6.05 -32.69 -25.52
C ASP A 60 5.26 -32.78 -24.20
N PHE A 61 4.77 -33.97 -23.82
CA PHE A 61 4.00 -34.19 -22.60
C PHE A 61 4.77 -33.83 -21.32
N ASN A 62 6.11 -33.92 -21.31
CA ASN A 62 6.92 -33.55 -20.14
C ASN A 62 6.96 -32.04 -19.90
N PHE A 63 6.49 -31.23 -20.87
CA PHE A 63 6.36 -29.79 -20.69
C PHE A 63 5.44 -29.46 -19.50
N MET A 64 4.38 -30.25 -19.29
CA MET A 64 3.47 -30.06 -18.15
C MET A 64 3.70 -31.18 -17.12
N PRO A 65 4.19 -30.88 -15.90
CA PRO A 65 4.35 -29.55 -15.30
C PRO A 65 5.76 -28.93 -15.44
N TRP A 66 6.79 -29.70 -15.79
CA TRP A 66 8.19 -29.29 -15.59
C TRP A 66 8.63 -28.11 -16.47
N GLY A 67 8.34 -28.17 -17.77
CA GLY A 67 8.61 -27.07 -18.70
C GLY A 67 7.86 -25.78 -18.32
N TYR A 68 6.61 -25.91 -17.84
CA TYR A 68 5.85 -24.77 -17.35
C TYR A 68 6.49 -24.12 -16.11
N ILE A 69 6.97 -24.92 -15.14
CA ILE A 69 7.69 -24.40 -13.96
C ILE A 69 8.99 -23.68 -14.37
N ILE A 70 9.72 -24.23 -15.35
CA ILE A 70 10.93 -23.58 -15.89
C ILE A 70 10.57 -22.23 -16.52
N CYS A 71 9.49 -22.16 -17.30
CA CYS A 71 8.99 -20.90 -17.86
C CYS A 71 8.66 -19.89 -16.76
N GLN A 72 7.98 -20.31 -15.70
CA GLN A 72 7.63 -19.46 -14.55
C GLN A 72 8.88 -18.84 -13.89
N ILE A 73 9.91 -19.64 -13.62
CA ILE A 73 11.18 -19.16 -13.06
C ILE A 73 11.87 -18.20 -14.02
N TYR A 74 11.91 -18.53 -15.31
CA TYR A 74 12.50 -17.68 -16.34
C TYR A 74 11.82 -16.31 -16.39
N TYR A 75 10.49 -16.26 -16.43
CA TYR A 75 9.74 -15.00 -16.50
C TYR A 75 9.87 -14.17 -15.25
N LEU A 76 9.97 -14.80 -14.07
CA LEU A 76 10.26 -14.09 -12.83
C LEU A 76 11.65 -13.42 -12.88
N LEU A 77 12.68 -14.14 -13.33
CA LEU A 77 14.03 -13.60 -13.47
C LEU A 77 14.11 -12.45 -14.50
N ILE A 78 13.47 -12.62 -15.66
CA ILE A 78 13.40 -11.57 -16.68
C ILE A 78 12.59 -10.36 -16.19
N GLY A 79 11.51 -10.58 -15.43
CA GLY A 79 10.75 -9.49 -14.80
C GLY A 79 11.61 -8.72 -13.78
N CYS A 80 12.39 -9.42 -12.95
CA CYS A 80 13.33 -8.80 -12.01
C CYS A 80 14.41 -7.99 -12.76
N LEU A 81 14.98 -8.54 -13.83
CA LEU A 81 15.95 -7.85 -14.67
C LEU A 81 15.34 -6.61 -15.34
N PHE A 82 14.10 -6.72 -15.82
CA PHE A 82 13.38 -5.61 -16.44
C PHE A 82 13.18 -4.44 -15.46
N VAL A 83 12.70 -4.73 -14.25
CA VAL A 83 12.58 -3.72 -13.18
C VAL A 83 13.95 -3.15 -12.83
N PHE A 84 14.97 -3.98 -12.64
CA PHE A 84 16.33 -3.52 -12.34
C PHE A 84 16.88 -2.56 -13.41
N LEU A 85 16.73 -2.88 -14.69
CA LEU A 85 17.16 -2.02 -15.79
C LEU A 85 16.38 -0.71 -15.82
N LEU A 86 15.06 -0.75 -15.59
CA LEU A 86 14.25 0.46 -15.52
C LEU A 86 14.63 1.33 -14.33
N THR A 87 14.83 0.76 -13.14
CA THR A 87 15.29 1.52 -11.97
C THR A 87 16.68 2.12 -12.19
N LYS A 88 17.58 1.42 -12.88
CA LYS A 88 18.95 1.88 -13.14
C LYS A 88 19.04 2.99 -14.19
N TYR A 89 18.32 2.87 -15.31
CA TYR A 89 18.46 3.77 -16.44
C TYR A 89 17.29 4.78 -16.58
N HIS A 90 16.13 4.47 -16.02
CA HIS A 90 14.89 5.25 -16.15
C HIS A 90 14.06 5.30 -14.83
N PRO A 91 14.64 5.67 -13.67
CA PRO A 91 13.94 5.64 -12.38
C PRO A 91 12.73 6.59 -12.33
N GLN A 92 12.89 7.82 -12.82
CA GLN A 92 11.84 8.84 -12.84
C GLN A 92 10.62 8.40 -13.67
N PRO A 93 10.78 7.99 -14.96
CA PRO A 93 9.67 7.43 -15.72
C PRO A 93 9.01 6.18 -15.12
N LEU A 94 9.76 5.35 -14.39
CA LEU A 94 9.22 4.13 -13.77
C LEU A 94 8.10 4.44 -12.76
N ILE A 95 8.18 5.60 -12.11
CA ILE A 95 7.20 6.05 -11.12
C ILE A 95 6.14 6.96 -11.74
N GLU A 96 6.54 7.90 -12.61
CA GLU A 96 5.61 8.89 -13.17
C GLU A 96 4.76 8.32 -14.33
N ARG A 97 5.26 7.32 -15.06
CA ARG A 97 4.67 6.84 -16.32
C ARG A 97 4.29 5.37 -16.27
N LYS A 98 3.78 4.91 -15.10
CA LYS A 98 3.40 3.51 -14.84
C LYS A 98 2.52 2.91 -15.95
N GLY A 99 1.48 3.65 -16.37
CA GLY A 99 0.58 3.20 -17.43
C GLY A 99 1.26 3.01 -18.79
N PHE A 100 2.19 3.89 -19.17
CA PHE A 100 2.92 3.77 -20.43
C PHE A 100 3.88 2.58 -20.45
N ILE A 101 4.59 2.36 -19.34
CA ILE A 101 5.48 1.20 -19.17
C ILE A 101 4.67 -0.11 -19.17
N PHE A 102 3.53 -0.12 -18.49
CA PHE A 102 2.63 -1.27 -18.50
C PHE A 102 2.12 -1.57 -19.91
N ILE A 103 1.59 -0.58 -20.63
CA ILE A 103 1.05 -0.79 -21.99
C ILE A 103 2.16 -1.23 -22.96
N SER A 104 3.36 -0.64 -22.89
CA SER A 104 4.48 -1.03 -23.76
C SER A 104 4.97 -2.46 -23.51
N SER A 105 5.10 -2.85 -22.24
CA SER A 105 5.44 -4.23 -21.87
C SER A 105 4.31 -5.21 -22.17
N PHE A 106 3.04 -4.79 -22.06
CA PHE A 106 1.88 -5.60 -22.42
C PHE A 106 1.80 -5.88 -23.93
N ILE A 107 2.11 -4.90 -24.77
CA ILE A 107 2.19 -5.10 -26.23
C ILE A 107 3.34 -6.06 -26.58
N ALA A 108 4.49 -5.95 -25.90
CA ALA A 108 5.58 -6.91 -26.04
C ALA A 108 5.16 -8.33 -25.60
N ALA A 109 4.37 -8.45 -24.52
CA ALA A 109 3.85 -9.73 -24.05
C ALA A 109 2.85 -10.37 -25.03
N ILE A 110 1.97 -9.58 -25.67
CA ILE A 110 1.07 -10.09 -26.73
C ILE A 110 1.87 -10.63 -27.91
N LEU A 111 2.88 -9.87 -28.37
CA LEU A 111 3.79 -10.33 -29.42
C LEU A 111 4.48 -11.63 -28.99
N SER A 112 4.93 -11.69 -27.74
CA SER A 112 5.61 -12.86 -27.19
C SER A 112 4.71 -14.08 -27.13
N VAL A 113 3.46 -13.96 -26.68
CA VAL A 113 2.47 -15.07 -26.65
C VAL A 113 2.29 -15.64 -28.06
N TYR A 114 2.16 -14.78 -29.06
CA TYR A 114 2.05 -15.20 -30.45
C TYR A 114 3.30 -15.95 -30.94
N LEU A 115 4.49 -15.40 -30.72
CA LEU A 115 5.75 -16.04 -31.13
C LEU A 115 6.01 -17.34 -30.36
N TYR A 116 5.69 -17.37 -29.06
CA TYR A 116 5.78 -18.55 -28.20
C TYR A 116 4.90 -19.68 -28.74
N GLN A 117 3.63 -19.38 -29.03
CA GLN A 117 2.67 -20.34 -29.59
C GLN A 117 3.20 -20.97 -30.89
N LEU A 118 3.78 -20.15 -31.77
CA LEU A 118 4.33 -20.63 -33.03
C LEU A 118 5.56 -21.50 -32.82
N ALA A 119 6.50 -21.06 -31.98
CA ALA A 119 7.70 -21.83 -31.66
C ALA A 119 7.35 -23.16 -31.00
N PHE A 120 6.43 -23.15 -30.03
CA PHE A 120 6.02 -24.34 -29.29
C PHE A 120 5.40 -25.38 -30.22
N ASN A 121 4.37 -25.00 -30.99
CA ASN A 121 3.68 -25.94 -31.88
C ASN A 121 4.53 -26.35 -33.10
N TRP A 122 5.63 -25.64 -33.37
CA TRP A 122 6.57 -26.06 -34.40
C TRP A 122 7.48 -27.21 -33.91
N LEU A 123 7.82 -27.24 -32.62
CA LEU A 123 8.68 -28.27 -32.02
C LEU A 123 7.91 -29.40 -31.29
N SER A 124 6.63 -29.19 -30.99
CA SER A 124 5.79 -30.08 -30.18
C SER A 124 4.76 -30.81 -31.04
N ASN A 125 4.50 -32.07 -30.69
CA ASN A 125 3.38 -32.85 -31.22
C ASN A 125 2.08 -32.65 -30.42
N VAL A 126 2.16 -31.97 -29.27
CA VAL A 126 1.02 -31.62 -28.41
C VAL A 126 0.65 -30.14 -28.51
N ASP A 127 -0.65 -29.83 -28.46
CA ASP A 127 -1.20 -28.47 -28.60
C ASP A 127 -1.21 -27.68 -27.28
N PHE A 128 -0.11 -27.69 -26.53
CA PHE A 128 0.01 -26.93 -25.27
C PHE A 128 0.52 -25.50 -25.43
N GLY A 129 0.78 -25.02 -26.65
CA GLY A 129 1.35 -23.69 -26.88
C GLY A 129 0.60 -22.56 -26.18
N TRP A 130 -0.74 -22.60 -26.16
CA TRP A 130 -1.54 -21.51 -25.59
C TRP A 130 -1.48 -21.52 -24.07
N TRP A 131 -1.49 -22.72 -23.49
CA TRP A 131 -1.37 -22.94 -22.07
C TRP A 131 0.03 -22.58 -21.57
N GLY A 132 1.07 -23.00 -22.30
CA GLY A 132 2.45 -22.64 -22.04
C GLY A 132 2.67 -21.12 -22.07
N ALA A 133 2.14 -20.44 -23.09
CA ALA A 133 2.25 -18.98 -23.22
C ALA A 133 1.60 -18.22 -22.05
N GLY A 134 0.62 -18.81 -21.35
CA GLY A 134 0.03 -18.24 -20.15
C GLY A 134 1.05 -17.95 -19.04
N SER A 135 2.18 -18.67 -19.01
CA SER A 135 3.27 -18.43 -18.05
C SER A 135 3.96 -17.07 -18.20
N ILE A 136 3.81 -16.39 -19.35
CA ILE A 136 4.32 -15.03 -19.58
C ILE A 136 3.73 -14.04 -18.57
N ALA A 137 2.53 -14.28 -18.03
CA ALA A 137 1.92 -13.40 -17.04
C ALA A 137 2.82 -13.14 -15.80
N THR A 138 3.65 -14.12 -15.44
CA THR A 138 4.59 -14.07 -14.31
C THR A 138 5.66 -12.99 -14.46
N PHE A 139 5.96 -12.58 -15.69
CA PHE A 139 6.85 -11.45 -15.99
C PHE A 139 6.38 -10.14 -15.32
N PHE A 140 5.08 -9.95 -15.13
CA PHE A 140 4.54 -8.73 -14.54
C PHE A 140 4.61 -8.70 -13.01
N ILE A 141 4.87 -9.84 -12.35
CA ILE A 141 4.89 -9.91 -10.88
C ILE A 141 5.94 -8.95 -10.29
N PRO A 142 7.22 -8.95 -10.73
CA PRO A 142 8.21 -8.02 -10.20
C PRO A 142 7.86 -6.55 -10.42
N LEU A 143 7.22 -6.22 -11.56
CA LEU A 143 6.84 -4.85 -11.88
C LEU A 143 5.76 -4.33 -10.90
N PHE A 144 4.72 -5.11 -10.68
CA PHE A 144 3.67 -4.76 -9.72
C PHE A 144 4.18 -4.76 -8.27
N PHE A 145 5.03 -5.72 -7.93
CA PHE A 145 5.67 -5.77 -6.60
C PHE A 145 6.49 -4.50 -6.34
N TRP A 146 7.28 -4.05 -7.30
CA TRP A 146 8.07 -2.82 -7.17
C TRP A 146 7.18 -1.58 -6.97
N TRP A 147 6.09 -1.45 -7.74
CA TRP A 147 5.17 -0.33 -7.56
C TRP A 147 4.43 -0.36 -6.23
N ALA A 148 4.06 -1.55 -5.76
CA ALA A 148 3.46 -1.72 -4.42
C ALA A 148 4.47 -1.36 -3.32
N TYR A 149 5.74 -1.77 -3.48
CA TYR A 149 6.82 -1.43 -2.56
C TYR A 149 7.06 0.08 -2.49
N VAL A 150 7.15 0.78 -3.63
CA VAL A 150 7.30 2.24 -3.66
C VAL A 150 6.08 2.94 -3.06
N ALA A 151 4.87 2.43 -3.33
CA ALA A 151 3.65 2.96 -2.72
C ALA A 151 3.65 2.79 -1.19
N LEU A 152 4.16 1.67 -0.68
CA LEU A 152 4.32 1.42 0.75
C LEU A 152 5.32 2.39 1.39
N LEU A 153 6.46 2.63 0.74
CA LEU A 153 7.45 3.60 1.21
C LEU A 153 6.95 5.04 1.14
N GLY A 154 6.04 5.35 0.21
CA GLY A 154 5.43 6.66 0.07
C GLY A 154 4.36 6.98 1.11
N ILE A 155 4.01 6.06 2.02
CA ILE A 155 3.06 6.32 3.11
C ILE A 155 3.79 7.17 4.17
N PRO A 156 3.41 8.44 4.38
CA PRO A 156 4.03 9.26 5.40
C PRO A 156 3.79 8.65 6.79
N SER A 157 4.77 8.76 7.68
CA SER A 157 4.60 8.38 9.08
C SER A 157 3.47 9.21 9.69
N GLU A 158 2.55 8.53 10.37
CA GLU A 158 1.38 9.18 10.94
C GLU A 158 1.81 10.11 12.10
N ILE A 159 1.63 11.42 11.94
CA ILE A 159 1.89 12.41 12.99
C ILE A 159 0.62 12.50 13.84
N TYR A 160 0.73 12.15 15.12
CA TYR A 160 -0.37 12.25 16.07
C TYR A 160 -0.14 13.38 17.05
N LYS A 161 -1.23 14.04 17.43
CA LYS A 161 -1.18 15.06 18.47
C LYS A 161 -1.09 14.38 19.84
N ILE A 162 -0.07 14.77 20.58
CA ILE A 162 0.21 14.23 21.91
C ILE A 162 -0.49 15.11 22.94
N TRP A 163 -1.20 14.48 23.86
CA TRP A 163 -1.75 15.15 25.03
C TRP A 163 -0.92 14.83 26.27
N LYS A 164 -0.53 15.85 27.03
CA LYS A 164 0.14 15.69 28.32
C LYS A 164 -0.81 16.14 29.42
N TYR A 165 -0.77 15.43 30.54
CA TYR A 165 -1.51 15.88 31.73
C TYR A 165 -0.95 17.24 32.19
N PRO A 166 -1.78 18.29 32.32
CA PRO A 166 -1.33 19.62 32.71
C PRO A 166 -0.66 19.61 34.11
N PRO A 167 0.44 20.36 34.30
CA PRO A 167 1.13 20.42 35.59
C PRO A 167 0.30 21.19 36.63
N THR A 168 -0.38 22.25 36.19
CA THR A 168 -1.29 23.07 36.99
C THR A 168 -2.72 22.57 36.87
N PRO A 169 -3.50 22.55 37.96
CA PRO A 169 -4.93 22.26 37.90
C PRO A 169 -5.62 23.18 36.90
N LEU A 170 -6.37 22.60 35.96
CA LEU A 170 -7.20 23.37 35.04
C LEU A 170 -8.39 23.94 35.81
N ASP A 171 -8.64 25.24 35.67
CA ASP A 171 -9.91 25.83 36.06
C ASP A 171 -10.94 25.52 34.98
N ILE A 172 -11.68 24.43 35.16
CA ILE A 172 -12.65 23.95 34.17
C ILE A 172 -14.01 24.58 34.51
N ASN A 173 -14.37 25.62 33.76
CA ASN A 173 -15.69 26.23 33.88
C ASN A 173 -16.77 25.25 33.36
N MET A 174 -17.67 24.84 34.25
CA MET A 174 -18.78 23.91 33.97
C MET A 174 -20.12 24.62 33.72
N ASP A 175 -20.17 25.95 33.85
CA ASP A 175 -21.42 26.73 33.87
C ASP A 175 -22.16 26.69 32.52
N HIS A 176 -21.44 26.41 31.44
CA HIS A 176 -21.96 26.35 30.07
C HIS A 176 -21.92 24.94 29.47
N VAL A 177 -21.64 23.90 30.27
CA VAL A 177 -21.64 22.52 29.78
C VAL A 177 -23.08 22.02 29.71
N ASP A 178 -23.52 21.66 28.50
CA ASP A 178 -24.81 21.03 28.28
C ASP A 178 -24.79 19.58 28.79
N PHE A 179 -25.46 19.31 29.90
CA PHE A 179 -25.59 17.99 30.51
C PHE A 179 -26.78 17.19 29.98
N ASP A 180 -27.64 17.78 29.15
CA ASP A 180 -28.81 17.09 28.60
C ASP A 180 -28.40 16.14 27.46
N ASN A 181 -27.33 16.47 26.73
CA ASN A 181 -26.80 15.70 25.61
C ASN A 181 -25.45 15.05 25.96
N LEU A 182 -25.48 13.95 26.71
CA LEU A 182 -24.29 13.17 27.10
C LEU A 182 -24.14 11.90 26.26
N LEU A 183 -23.01 11.77 25.58
CA LEU A 183 -22.65 10.54 24.88
C LEU A 183 -22.11 9.49 25.86
N VAL A 184 -22.51 8.24 25.68
CA VAL A 184 -21.93 7.10 26.41
C VAL A 184 -20.84 6.46 25.56
N LEU A 185 -19.60 6.59 26.02
CA LEU A 185 -18.39 6.11 25.36
C LEU A 185 -17.76 4.99 26.19
N GLU A 186 -17.05 4.09 25.52
CA GLU A 186 -16.20 3.11 26.19
C GLU A 186 -14.75 3.56 26.09
N LEU A 187 -14.06 3.67 27.21
CA LEU A 187 -12.67 4.08 27.28
C LEU A 187 -11.81 2.90 27.74
N GLU A 188 -10.79 2.60 26.96
CA GLU A 188 -9.82 1.54 27.21
C GLU A 188 -8.44 2.15 27.46
N LEU A 189 -7.89 1.96 28.66
CA LEU A 189 -6.60 2.50 29.08
C LEU A 189 -5.89 1.59 30.08
N TYR A 190 -4.56 1.64 30.16
CA TYR A 190 -3.80 0.89 31.17
C TYR A 190 -3.57 1.77 32.41
N LYS A 191 -3.86 1.25 33.61
CA LYS A 191 -3.69 2.04 34.86
C LYS A 191 -2.21 2.23 35.17
N LYS A 192 -1.42 1.17 35.03
CA LYS A 192 0.05 1.18 35.12
C LYS A 192 0.67 0.66 33.83
N SER A 193 1.90 1.07 33.55
CA SER A 193 2.62 0.59 32.35
C SER A 193 2.98 -0.90 32.44
N THR A 194 2.96 -1.47 33.64
CA THR A 194 3.23 -2.89 33.93
C THR A 194 2.00 -3.78 33.96
N ASP A 195 0.79 -3.21 33.80
CA ASP A 195 -0.45 -3.99 33.87
C ASP A 195 -0.63 -4.86 32.61
N ALA A 196 -1.02 -6.12 32.81
CA ALA A 196 -1.23 -7.07 31.71
C ALA A 196 -2.54 -6.80 30.94
N GLU A 197 -3.57 -6.31 31.63
CA GLU A 197 -4.90 -6.09 31.05
C GLU A 197 -5.31 -4.61 31.12
N PRO A 198 -5.96 -4.07 30.07
CA PRO A 198 -6.45 -2.71 30.08
C PRO A 198 -7.72 -2.58 30.94
N LEU A 199 -7.84 -1.43 31.61
CA LEU A 199 -9.08 -0.98 32.21
C LEU A 199 -10.06 -0.58 31.11
N LYS A 200 -11.23 -1.22 31.10
CA LYS A 200 -12.38 -0.83 30.26
C LYS A 200 -13.45 -0.20 31.10
N VAL A 201 -13.78 1.05 30.84
CA VAL A 201 -14.81 1.79 31.58
C VAL A 201 -15.79 2.48 30.64
N LYS A 202 -17.07 2.43 30.99
CA LYS A 202 -18.10 3.23 30.30
C LYS A 202 -18.21 4.58 30.98
N VAL A 203 -18.04 5.63 30.20
CA VAL A 203 -17.95 7.01 30.66
C VAL A 203 -18.93 7.88 29.88
N LYS A 204 -19.41 8.94 30.54
CA LYS A 204 -20.29 9.94 29.93
C LYS A 204 -19.47 11.16 29.53
N ALA A 205 -19.75 11.69 28.35
CA ALA A 205 -19.00 12.81 27.80
C ALA A 205 -19.96 13.81 27.13
N PRO A 206 -19.94 15.11 27.50
CA PRO A 206 -20.71 16.14 26.82
C PRO A 206 -20.22 16.35 25.38
N GLU A 207 -21.12 16.46 24.40
CA GLU A 207 -20.73 16.55 22.98
C GLU A 207 -19.82 17.75 22.65
N LEU A 208 -20.07 18.88 23.31
CA LEU A 208 -19.44 20.18 23.05
C LEU A 208 -18.25 20.47 23.98
N MET A 209 -17.77 19.45 24.71
CA MET A 209 -16.60 19.60 25.57
C MET A 209 -15.34 19.15 24.82
N ASN A 210 -14.28 19.95 24.94
CA ASN A 210 -12.96 19.60 24.42
C ASN A 210 -12.48 18.26 24.97
N PHE A 211 -12.00 17.38 24.08
CA PHE A 211 -11.67 16.01 24.44
C PHE A 211 -10.56 15.94 25.51
N GLY A 212 -9.51 16.76 25.38
CA GLY A 212 -8.40 16.80 26.34
C GLY A 212 -8.81 17.27 27.73
N ILE A 213 -9.71 18.25 27.81
CA ILE A 213 -10.25 18.75 29.09
C ILE A 213 -11.16 17.68 29.73
N TRP A 214 -11.99 17.04 28.92
CA TRP A 214 -12.82 15.93 29.38
C TRP A 214 -11.97 14.77 29.91
N PHE A 215 -10.90 14.40 29.20
CA PHE A 215 -10.01 13.32 29.62
C PHE A 215 -9.22 13.65 30.90
N HIS A 216 -8.81 14.91 31.09
CA HIS A 216 -8.26 15.39 32.37
C HIS A 216 -9.23 15.14 33.52
N LYS A 217 -10.47 15.65 33.38
CA LYS A 217 -11.51 15.49 34.39
C LYS A 217 -11.81 14.01 34.68
N PHE A 218 -11.83 13.18 33.63
CA PHE A 218 -12.01 11.74 33.79
C PHE A 218 -10.93 11.12 34.68
N ILE A 219 -9.65 11.46 34.49
CA ILE A 219 -8.56 10.95 35.33
C ILE A 219 -8.74 11.39 36.77
N ASP A 220 -9.05 12.67 37.02
CA ASP A 220 -9.28 13.22 38.36
C ASP A 220 -10.45 12.51 39.06
N ASP A 221 -11.62 12.47 38.42
CA ASP A 221 -12.82 11.85 38.96
C ASP A 221 -12.62 10.35 39.24
N TYR A 222 -11.91 9.66 38.34
CA TYR A 222 -11.58 8.24 38.51
C TYR A 222 -10.65 8.03 39.70
N ASN A 223 -9.59 8.82 39.82
CA ASN A 223 -8.59 8.69 40.87
C ASN A 223 -9.14 9.07 42.25
N LEU A 224 -10.04 10.05 42.31
CA LEU A 224 -10.79 10.38 43.53
C LEU A 224 -11.68 9.23 43.97
N LYS A 225 -12.43 8.62 43.04
CA LYS A 225 -13.33 7.49 43.33
C LYS A 225 -12.58 6.20 43.70
N PHE A 226 -11.42 5.96 43.08
CA PHE A 226 -10.65 4.73 43.21
C PHE A 226 -9.23 4.98 43.73
N ALA A 227 -9.11 5.67 44.86
CA ALA A 227 -7.82 6.03 45.46
C ALA A 227 -6.86 4.84 45.72
N LYS A 228 -7.38 3.62 45.90
CA LYS A 228 -6.57 2.40 46.11
C LYS A 228 -5.93 1.86 44.82
N SER A 229 -6.44 2.24 43.65
CA SER A 229 -5.99 1.75 42.34
C SER A 229 -6.07 2.90 41.30
N PRO A 230 -5.29 3.98 41.47
CA PRO A 230 -5.34 5.12 40.57
C PRO A 230 -4.74 4.79 39.19
N VAL A 231 -5.13 5.57 38.19
CA VAL A 231 -4.47 5.66 36.90
C VAL A 231 -3.23 6.54 37.08
N GLU A 232 -2.05 6.01 36.74
CA GLU A 232 -0.80 6.76 36.79
C GLU A 232 -0.76 7.77 35.64
N PHE A 233 -0.67 9.07 35.93
CA PHE A 233 -0.59 10.12 34.91
C PHE A 233 0.73 10.89 34.95
N ARG A 234 1.57 10.65 35.96
CA ARG A 234 2.92 11.22 36.12
C ARG A 234 3.93 10.12 36.42
N THR A 235 5.17 10.33 35.98
CA THR A 235 6.32 9.51 36.36
C THR A 235 6.83 9.92 37.74
N ASP A 236 7.56 9.03 38.43
CA ASP A 236 8.20 9.28 39.73
C ASP A 236 9.09 10.54 39.76
N GLY A 237 9.52 11.04 38.59
CA GLY A 237 10.29 12.28 38.39
C GLY A 237 9.46 13.54 38.05
N GLN A 238 8.17 13.59 38.38
CA GLN A 238 7.23 14.72 38.17
C GLN A 238 6.79 15.02 36.72
N GLU A 239 7.36 14.39 35.70
CA GLU A 239 6.90 14.57 34.32
C GLU A 239 5.61 13.81 34.02
N SER A 240 4.64 14.51 33.44
CA SER A 240 3.37 13.93 32.98
C SER A 240 3.58 13.00 31.79
N TYR A 241 2.89 11.85 31.80
CA TYR A 241 2.88 10.95 30.65
C TYR A 241 2.25 11.62 29.43
N SER A 242 2.81 11.28 28.27
CA SER A 242 2.29 11.64 26.95
C SER A 242 1.26 10.60 26.52
N TRP A 243 0.09 11.04 26.08
CA TRP A 243 -1.01 10.19 25.64
C TRP A 243 -1.36 10.45 24.18
N ILE A 244 -1.76 9.38 23.49
CA ILE A 244 -2.43 9.43 22.19
C ILE A 244 -3.78 8.75 22.31
N PHE A 245 -4.74 9.26 21.53
CA PHE A 245 -6.12 8.79 21.55
C PHE A 245 -6.55 8.39 20.15
N PHE A 246 -7.12 7.21 20.03
CA PHE A 246 -7.62 6.73 18.75
C PHE A 246 -8.78 5.76 18.92
N ILE A 247 -9.58 5.66 17.87
CA ILE A 247 -10.67 4.71 17.71
C ILE A 247 -10.18 3.67 16.71
N LYS A 248 -10.12 2.41 17.16
CA LYS A 248 -9.84 1.31 16.24
C LYS A 248 -11.02 1.14 15.29
N THR A 249 -10.75 1.20 14.00
CA THR A 249 -11.72 0.81 12.99
C THR A 249 -11.49 -0.66 12.60
N SER A 250 -12.25 -1.16 11.62
CA SER A 250 -12.08 -2.51 11.10
C SER A 250 -10.69 -2.72 10.50
N PHE A 251 -10.24 -3.98 10.36
CA PHE A 251 -8.93 -4.37 9.83
C PHE A 251 -8.55 -3.72 8.49
N PHE A 252 -9.55 -3.37 7.67
CA PHE A 252 -9.34 -2.75 6.35
C PHE A 252 -9.44 -1.21 6.35
N LYS A 253 -9.73 -0.59 7.49
CA LYS A 253 -9.82 0.87 7.61
C LYS A 253 -8.71 1.39 8.52
N ARG A 254 -8.28 2.62 8.27
CA ARG A 254 -7.32 3.31 9.13
C ARG A 254 -7.99 3.69 10.45
N ASN A 255 -7.25 3.63 11.54
CA ASN A 255 -7.73 4.11 12.84
C ASN A 255 -8.01 5.60 12.78
N ILE A 256 -9.03 6.05 13.52
CA ILE A 256 -9.37 7.47 13.61
C ILE A 256 -8.66 8.01 14.85
N PHE A 257 -7.75 8.96 14.66
CA PHE A 257 -7.05 9.62 15.77
C PHE A 257 -7.86 10.82 16.24
N ILE A 258 -7.90 11.01 17.55
CA ILE A 258 -8.66 12.07 18.19
C ILE A 258 -7.71 13.24 18.47
N ASP A 259 -8.08 14.43 18.03
CA ASP A 259 -7.39 15.68 18.41
C ASP A 259 -7.86 16.10 19.81
N PRO A 260 -6.96 16.18 20.81
CA PRO A 260 -7.32 16.59 22.17
C PRO A 260 -7.86 18.02 22.29
N ASP A 261 -7.54 18.90 21.33
CA ASP A 261 -7.94 20.32 21.35
C ASP A 261 -9.25 20.57 20.59
N LEU A 262 -9.89 19.50 20.09
CA LEU A 262 -11.20 19.58 19.48
C LEU A 262 -12.26 18.96 20.40
N ASP A 263 -13.49 19.43 20.25
CA ASP A 263 -14.65 18.87 20.94
C ASP A 263 -14.94 17.44 20.50
N ILE A 264 -15.66 16.70 21.35
CA ILE A 264 -16.02 15.29 21.10
C ILE A 264 -16.79 15.15 19.77
N LYS A 265 -17.74 16.05 19.51
CA LYS A 265 -18.50 16.09 18.25
C LYS A 265 -17.63 16.43 17.04
N ALA A 266 -16.71 17.38 17.19
CA ALA A 266 -15.81 17.82 16.11
C ALA A 266 -14.80 16.71 15.73
N ASN A 267 -14.41 15.88 16.69
CA ASN A 267 -13.64 14.65 16.47
C ASN A 267 -14.44 13.51 15.79
N GLY A 268 -15.72 13.72 15.49
CA GLY A 268 -16.60 12.72 14.88
C GLY A 268 -16.90 11.52 15.79
N ILE A 269 -16.77 11.70 17.11
CA ILE A 269 -17.05 10.66 18.10
C ILE A 269 -18.57 10.55 18.27
N THR A 270 -19.11 9.34 18.13
CA THR A 270 -20.53 9.05 18.33
C THR A 270 -20.74 8.04 19.46
N GLU A 271 -21.98 7.76 19.82
CA GLU A 271 -22.30 6.74 20.83
C GLU A 271 -21.72 5.36 20.49
N LYS A 272 -21.43 4.59 21.55
CA LYS A 272 -20.98 3.18 21.48
C LYS A 272 -19.62 2.99 20.79
N MET A 273 -18.82 4.05 20.64
CA MET A 273 -17.44 3.94 20.20
C MET A 273 -16.50 3.59 21.36
N THR A 274 -15.49 2.78 21.07
CA THR A 274 -14.40 2.45 22.01
C THR A 274 -13.19 3.33 21.70
N ILE A 275 -12.82 4.17 22.66
CA ILE A 275 -11.67 5.05 22.61
C ILE A 275 -10.50 4.37 23.31
N TYR A 276 -9.37 4.27 22.62
CA TYR A 276 -8.14 3.72 23.15
C TYR A 276 -7.21 4.87 23.55
N ALA A 277 -6.90 4.97 24.84
CA ALA A 277 -5.90 5.89 25.36
C ALA A 277 -4.60 5.12 25.62
N LYS A 278 -3.54 5.48 24.88
CA LYS A 278 -2.22 4.85 25.03
C LYS A 278 -1.17 5.87 25.42
N ARG A 279 -0.28 5.46 26.34
CA ARG A 279 0.91 6.24 26.68
C ARG A 279 1.97 6.09 25.59
N VAL A 280 2.67 7.16 25.29
CA VAL A 280 3.76 7.21 24.31
C VAL A 280 5.04 7.62 25.03
N SER A 281 6.13 6.90 24.75
CA SER A 281 7.47 7.32 25.16
C SER A 281 8.03 8.30 24.13
N GLU A 282 8.64 9.41 24.59
CA GLU A 282 9.14 10.49 23.73
C GLU A 282 10.16 10.03 22.67
N ASN A 283 10.79 8.87 22.87
CA ASN A 283 11.76 8.29 21.93
C ASN A 283 11.16 7.83 20.59
N VAL A 284 9.83 7.75 20.46
CA VAL A 284 9.17 7.30 19.23
C VAL A 284 8.94 8.45 18.23
N ASN A 285 8.92 9.71 18.70
CA ASN A 285 8.38 10.84 17.93
C ASN A 285 9.34 12.02 17.76
N LYS A 286 10.64 11.89 18.01
CA LYS A 286 11.56 12.87 17.43
C LYS A 286 11.45 12.70 15.92
N PRO A 287 10.96 13.70 15.15
CA PRO A 287 11.27 13.72 13.74
C PRO A 287 12.79 13.58 13.68
N GLN A 288 13.31 12.67 12.86
CA GLN A 288 14.65 12.92 12.37
C GLN A 288 14.54 14.24 11.63
N GLU A 289 14.90 15.34 12.29
CA GLU A 289 15.30 16.57 11.61
C GLU A 289 16.62 16.26 10.89
N THR A 290 16.54 15.39 9.88
CA THR A 290 17.47 15.45 8.78
C THR A 290 17.09 16.70 8.02
N GLY A 291 17.69 17.81 8.43
CA GLY A 291 17.74 19.02 7.60
C GLY A 291 18.08 18.62 6.17
N GLU A 292 17.29 19.14 5.24
CA GLU A 292 17.63 19.22 3.81
C GLU A 292 18.28 17.97 3.21
N ALA A 293 17.54 16.86 3.16
CA ALA A 293 17.82 15.80 2.20
C ALA A 293 16.54 15.43 1.43
N ALA A 294 15.94 16.45 0.79
CA ALA A 294 15.11 16.24 -0.38
C ALA A 294 16.02 15.81 -1.55
N ILE A 295 16.58 14.60 -1.47
CA ILE A 295 17.04 13.89 -2.66
C ILE A 295 15.87 13.02 -3.07
N PHE A 296 15.03 13.57 -3.94
CA PHE A 296 14.16 12.76 -4.78
C PHE A 296 15.05 11.80 -5.57
N ILE A 297 14.85 10.48 -5.39
CA ILE A 297 15.28 9.47 -6.36
C ILE A 297 14.04 9.02 -7.11
#